data_AF-A0A8B0SQ24-F1
#
_entry.id   AF-A0A8B0SQ24-F1
#
_cell.length_a   1.000
_cell.length_b   1.000
_cell.length_c   1.000
_cell.angle_alpha   90.00
_cell.angle_beta   90.00
_cell.angle_gamma   90.00
#
_symmetry.space_group_name_H-M   'P 1'
#
loop_
_entity.id
_entity.type
_entity.pdbx_description
1 polymer ?
#
loop_
_entity_poly.entity_id
_entity_poly.type
_entity_poly.pdbx_seq_one_letter_code
_entity_poly.pdbx_strand_id
1 'polypeptide(L)'
;MKTNTILKLSTACAAILFLYGNAAQATEQEGVSCPSGSTAERSNNNKTLKCKKGLHVLPSICPPLNNLGHIIPKVRSGIDMCGTVIIPAPDVPSAMAPPLPGMPSASKFTRDVNGANGNVDRFIASHYVFPNGLTVGLVPVPYNPLHDSSKGVSCPSGYSGLATANGIRCFKAESPKPADCDFPWRFIMNGGAGDQDSCQLGVLDNGVTKPQGMTKIQHDFDRSLGNISWILNIKAGNDEWVRRVYKYPESKS
;
A
#
# COMPACT_ATOMS: atom_id res chain seq x y z
N MET A 1 56.15 45.12 -36.93
CA MET A 1 54.75 44.90 -37.37
C MET A 1 54.51 43.41 -37.57
N LYS A 2 53.74 42.79 -36.69
CA LYS A 2 52.69 41.78 -36.97
C LYS A 2 52.20 41.23 -35.63
N THR A 3 51.18 41.90 -35.13
CA THR A 3 50.33 41.52 -34.01
C THR A 3 49.58 40.25 -34.41
N ASN A 4 49.70 39.17 -33.64
CA ASN A 4 48.84 38.01 -33.78
C ASN A 4 47.82 38.03 -32.64
N THR A 5 46.57 38.07 -33.04
CA THR A 5 45.39 38.28 -32.22
C THR A 5 44.52 37.01 -32.31
N ILE A 6 43.78 36.73 -31.23
CA ILE A 6 42.51 35.97 -31.13
C ILE A 6 42.60 34.42 -31.24
N LEU A 7 42.27 33.72 -30.15
CA LEU A 7 40.92 33.15 -29.94
C LEU A 7 40.79 32.57 -28.53
N LYS A 8 39.99 33.22 -27.68
CA LYS A 8 39.45 32.64 -26.45
C LYS A 8 38.22 31.84 -26.83
N LEU A 9 38.30 30.50 -26.80
CA LEU A 9 37.11 29.65 -26.80
C LEU A 9 36.56 29.60 -25.38
N SER A 10 35.49 30.36 -25.15
CA SER A 10 34.59 30.18 -24.02
C SER A 10 33.76 28.92 -24.24
N THR A 11 34.13 27.82 -23.58
CA THR A 11 33.32 26.60 -23.54
C THR A 11 32.13 26.85 -22.63
N ALA A 12 30.99 27.19 -23.22
CA ALA A 12 29.71 27.25 -22.53
C ALA A 12 29.34 25.83 -22.08
N CYS A 13 29.42 25.60 -20.77
CA CYS A 13 28.86 24.43 -20.10
C CYS A 13 27.34 24.52 -20.16
N ALA A 14 26.73 24.02 -21.24
CA ALA A 14 25.30 23.75 -21.29
C ALA A 14 25.04 22.44 -20.52
N ALA A 15 24.98 22.54 -19.19
CA ALA A 15 24.42 21.49 -18.36
C ALA A 15 22.92 21.39 -18.66
N ILE A 16 22.56 20.54 -19.61
CA ILE A 16 21.19 20.08 -19.79
C ILE A 16 20.89 19.17 -18.59
N LEU A 17 20.47 19.79 -17.49
CA LEU A 17 19.81 19.13 -16.38
C LEU A 17 18.47 18.61 -16.90
N PHE A 18 18.49 17.41 -17.46
CA PHE A 18 17.30 16.57 -17.55
C PHE A 18 16.84 16.25 -16.12
N LEU A 19 16.00 17.11 -15.57
CA LEU A 19 15.12 16.77 -14.45
C LEU A 19 14.03 15.82 -14.98
N TYR A 20 14.42 14.63 -15.42
CA TYR A 20 13.51 13.50 -15.35
C TYR A 20 13.38 13.17 -13.87
N GLY A 21 12.32 13.71 -13.26
CA GLY A 21 11.82 13.20 -11.99
C GLY A 21 11.43 11.75 -12.20
N ASN A 22 12.39 10.83 -12.03
CA ASN A 22 12.13 9.41 -11.95
C ASN A 22 11.27 9.22 -10.70
N ALA A 23 9.96 9.24 -10.87
CA ALA A 23 9.05 8.69 -9.88
C ALA A 23 9.57 7.28 -9.58
N ALA A 24 9.88 7.00 -8.31
CA ALA A 24 10.39 5.70 -7.88
C ALA A 24 9.55 4.60 -8.54
N GLN A 25 10.19 3.77 -9.36
CA GLN A 25 9.53 2.67 -10.03
C GLN A 25 9.39 1.54 -9.01
N ALA A 26 8.17 1.01 -8.85
CA ALA A 26 7.94 -0.15 -8.00
C ALA A 26 8.35 -1.40 -8.76
N THR A 27 9.09 -2.30 -8.11
CA THR A 27 9.31 -3.66 -8.64
C THR A 27 8.06 -4.54 -8.47
N GLU A 28 8.04 -5.72 -9.10
CA GLU A 28 6.98 -6.72 -8.95
C GLU A 28 6.81 -7.16 -7.49
N GLN A 29 7.89 -7.21 -6.73
CA GLN A 29 7.84 -7.54 -5.30
C GLN A 29 7.36 -6.36 -4.45
N GLU A 30 7.40 -5.14 -4.98
CA GLU A 30 7.12 -3.91 -4.26
C GLU A 30 5.66 -3.49 -4.34
N GLY A 31 5.19 -2.96 -3.21
CA GLY A 31 3.84 -2.46 -3.01
C GLY A 31 3.75 -1.84 -1.63
N VAL A 32 2.53 -1.50 -1.24
CA VAL A 32 2.29 -1.00 0.12
C VAL A 32 1.62 -2.06 0.96
N SER A 33 2.00 -2.14 2.23
CA SER A 33 1.48 -3.12 3.17
C SER A 33 1.09 -2.46 4.47
N CYS A 34 0.10 -3.02 5.14
CA CYS A 34 -0.27 -2.53 6.45
C CYS A 34 0.80 -2.88 7.48
N PRO A 35 1.17 -1.92 8.37
CA PRO A 35 2.15 -2.19 9.41
C PRO A 35 1.68 -3.28 10.36
N SER A 36 2.62 -3.92 11.06
CA SER A 36 2.31 -4.95 12.05
C SER A 36 1.30 -4.46 13.10
N GLY A 37 0.37 -5.33 13.51
CA GLY A 37 -0.71 -4.99 14.44
C GLY A 37 -1.85 -4.16 13.83
N SER A 38 -1.90 -4.02 12.49
CA SER A 38 -3.02 -3.42 11.77
C SER A 38 -3.61 -4.40 10.74
N THR A 39 -4.90 -4.21 10.43
CA THR A 39 -5.67 -5.03 9.50
C THR A 39 -5.82 -4.27 8.18
N ALA A 40 -5.57 -4.95 7.07
CA ALA A 40 -5.78 -4.42 5.72
C ALA A 40 -7.28 -4.40 5.36
N GLU A 41 -7.80 -3.20 5.10
CA GLU A 41 -9.13 -3.00 4.52
C GLU A 41 -8.96 -2.59 3.05
N ARG A 42 -9.50 -3.41 2.13
CA ARG A 42 -9.42 -3.16 0.69
C ARG A 42 -10.78 -2.76 0.13
N SER A 43 -10.78 -1.82 -0.80
CA SER A 43 -11.99 -1.38 -1.50
C SER A 43 -11.72 -1.06 -2.96
N ASN A 44 -12.79 -0.75 -3.72
CA ASN A 44 -12.71 -0.42 -5.14
C ASN A 44 -11.99 -1.51 -5.98
N ASN A 45 -12.41 -2.77 -5.84
CA ASN A 45 -11.80 -3.92 -6.52
C ASN A 45 -10.28 -4.01 -6.28
N ASN A 46 -9.88 -3.97 -5.02
CA ASN A 46 -8.48 -3.98 -4.56
C ASN A 46 -7.63 -2.77 -4.99
N LYS A 47 -8.23 -1.71 -5.55
CA LYS A 47 -7.49 -0.50 -5.93
C LYS A 47 -7.19 0.44 -4.77
N THR A 48 -7.86 0.31 -3.63
CA THR A 48 -7.63 1.15 -2.46
C THR A 48 -7.33 0.28 -1.24
N LEU A 49 -6.34 0.69 -0.45
CA LEU A 49 -5.93 0.05 0.81
C LEU A 49 -5.98 1.06 1.96
N LYS A 50 -6.63 0.66 3.04
CA LYS A 50 -6.58 1.34 4.34
C LYS A 50 -6.04 0.36 5.38
N CYS A 51 -5.31 0.87 6.36
CA CYS A 51 -4.77 0.05 7.43
C CYS A 51 -5.41 0.45 8.75
N LYS A 52 -6.26 -0.41 9.28
CA LYS A 52 -6.95 -0.19 10.54
C LYS A 52 -6.11 -0.77 11.67
N LYS A 53 -5.63 0.06 12.58
CA LYS A 53 -4.87 -0.38 13.75
C LYS A 53 -5.79 -0.52 14.96
N GLY A 54 -5.31 -1.31 15.94
CA GLY A 54 -6.05 -1.73 17.13
C GLY A 54 -6.80 -0.62 17.87
N LEU A 55 -7.81 -1.07 18.61
CA LEU A 55 -8.72 -0.24 19.38
C LEU A 55 -7.96 0.54 20.47
N HIS A 56 -8.08 1.87 20.47
CA HIS A 56 -7.75 2.65 21.64
C HIS A 56 -8.86 2.49 22.66
N VAL A 57 -8.49 2.11 23.87
CA VAL A 57 -9.42 1.95 24.99
C VAL A 57 -9.07 2.99 26.04
N LEU A 58 -10.03 3.87 26.33
CA LEU A 58 -9.97 4.78 27.46
C LEU A 58 -10.86 4.26 28.59
N PRO A 59 -10.42 4.36 29.85
CA PRO A 59 -11.23 3.98 30.98
C PRO A 59 -12.37 4.99 31.18
N SER A 60 -13.43 4.53 31.82
CA SER A 60 -14.42 5.42 32.42
C SER A 60 -13.86 6.07 33.69
N ILE A 61 -14.19 7.34 33.87
CA ILE A 61 -13.87 8.14 35.04
C ILE A 61 -15.14 8.78 35.59
N CYS A 62 -15.07 9.28 36.82
CA CYS A 62 -16.17 9.99 37.42
C CYS A 62 -15.92 11.49 37.48
N PRO A 63 -16.68 12.30 36.72
CA PRO A 63 -16.56 13.74 36.80
C PRO A 63 -17.36 14.30 37.99
N PRO A 64 -16.91 15.41 38.60
CA PRO A 64 -15.65 16.10 38.32
C PRO A 64 -14.50 15.51 39.19
N LEU A 65 -13.29 15.40 38.61
CA LEU A 65 -12.11 14.76 39.23
C LEU A 65 -11.59 15.44 40.53
N ASN A 66 -12.21 16.55 40.92
CA ASN A 66 -11.78 17.48 41.96
C ASN A 66 -12.50 17.30 43.31
N ASN A 67 -13.28 16.23 43.51
CA ASN A 67 -13.89 15.93 44.82
C ASN A 67 -13.47 14.57 45.37
N LEU A 68 -12.69 14.59 46.45
CA LEU A 68 -12.13 13.44 47.19
C LEU A 68 -13.19 12.63 47.98
N GLY A 69 -14.49 12.87 47.79
CA GLY A 69 -15.54 12.04 48.36
C GLY A 69 -15.68 10.78 47.53
N HIS A 70 -15.09 9.68 47.99
CA HIS A 70 -15.07 8.35 47.36
C HIS A 70 -16.25 8.11 46.41
N ILE A 71 -15.95 8.08 45.11
CA ILE A 71 -16.95 7.82 44.07
C ILE A 71 -17.01 6.31 43.90
N ILE A 72 -18.10 5.69 44.36
CA ILE A 72 -18.31 4.25 44.17
C ILE A 72 -18.89 4.07 42.76
N PRO A 73 -18.26 3.28 41.88
CA PRO A 73 -18.89 2.89 40.61
C PRO A 73 -20.12 2.05 40.94
N LYS A 74 -21.31 2.54 40.58
CA LYS A 74 -22.56 1.79 40.63
C LYS A 74 -22.96 1.44 39.21
N VAL A 75 -23.32 0.18 38.96
CA VAL A 75 -23.91 -0.18 37.66
C VAL A 75 -25.42 -0.02 37.76
N ARG A 76 -26.02 0.85 36.92
CA ARG A 76 -27.47 1.01 36.83
C ARG A 76 -27.92 0.85 35.39
N SER A 77 -28.84 -0.08 35.15
CA SER A 77 -29.31 -0.42 33.80
C SER A 77 -28.16 -0.76 32.83
N GLY A 78 -27.10 -1.35 33.37
CA GLY A 78 -25.90 -1.72 32.61
C GLY A 78 -24.93 -0.58 32.32
N ILE A 79 -25.13 0.65 32.80
CA ILE A 79 -24.19 1.76 32.59
C ILE A 79 -23.48 2.06 33.91
N ASP A 80 -22.20 2.38 33.84
CA ASP A 80 -21.46 2.86 35.01
C ASP A 80 -21.90 4.26 35.41
N MET A 81 -22.30 4.38 36.67
CA MET A 81 -22.74 5.60 37.30
C MET A 81 -21.78 5.98 38.42
N CYS A 82 -21.60 7.27 38.58
CA CYS A 82 -20.79 7.91 39.59
C CYS A 82 -21.73 8.45 40.67
N GLY A 83 -21.65 7.86 41.86
CA GLY A 83 -22.39 8.31 43.04
C GLY A 83 -21.44 8.88 44.10
N THR A 84 -21.90 9.89 44.84
CA THR A 84 -21.14 10.42 45.98
C THR A 84 -21.60 9.74 47.27
N VAL A 85 -20.66 9.36 48.13
CA VAL A 85 -20.96 8.72 49.43
C VAL A 85 -21.30 9.75 50.51
N ILE A 86 -20.81 10.98 50.37
CA ILE A 86 -20.81 11.98 51.45
C ILE A 86 -21.97 12.99 51.29
N ILE A 87 -22.34 13.33 50.06
CA ILE A 87 -23.39 14.32 49.77
C ILE A 87 -24.51 13.63 48.99
N PRO A 88 -25.78 13.75 49.39
CA PRO A 88 -26.89 13.28 48.59
C PRO A 88 -26.96 14.10 47.30
N ALA A 89 -26.30 13.61 46.25
CA ALA A 89 -26.37 14.14 44.91
C ALA A 89 -26.89 13.05 43.97
N PRO A 90 -27.59 13.42 42.89
CA PRO A 90 -28.01 12.45 41.88
C PRO A 90 -26.81 11.69 41.34
N ASP A 91 -26.92 10.36 41.20
CA ASP A 91 -25.91 9.58 40.49
C ASP A 91 -25.81 10.12 39.04
N VAL A 92 -24.59 10.39 38.57
CA VAL A 92 -24.34 10.87 37.20
C VAL A 92 -23.68 9.77 36.36
N PRO A 93 -23.92 9.69 35.04
CA PRO A 93 -23.19 8.74 34.20
C PRO A 93 -21.68 8.97 34.28
N SER A 94 -20.90 7.88 34.25
CA SER A 94 -19.44 7.97 34.10
C SER A 94 -19.07 8.71 32.82
N ALA A 95 -17.90 9.30 32.76
CA ALA A 95 -17.38 10.00 31.58
C ALA A 95 -16.11 9.34 31.06
N MET A 96 -15.74 9.69 29.83
CA MET A 96 -14.49 9.23 29.24
C MET A 96 -13.29 9.97 29.85
N ALA A 97 -12.21 9.26 30.14
CA ALA A 97 -10.93 9.90 30.45
C ALA A 97 -10.48 10.82 29.29
N PRO A 98 -9.86 11.98 29.56
CA PRO A 98 -9.33 12.83 28.48
C PRO A 98 -8.33 12.05 27.59
N PRO A 99 -8.47 12.07 26.25
CA PRO A 99 -7.50 11.45 25.35
C PRO A 99 -6.11 12.08 25.51
N LEU A 100 -5.07 11.25 25.52
CA LEU A 100 -3.68 11.71 25.57
C LEU A 100 -3.19 12.18 24.19
N PRO A 101 -2.12 13.01 24.11
CA PRO A 101 -1.51 13.37 22.84
C PRO A 101 -1.18 12.13 21.97
N GLY A 102 -1.59 12.16 20.70
CA GLY A 102 -1.42 11.04 19.76
C GLY A 102 -2.58 10.03 19.74
N MET A 103 -3.57 10.15 20.63
CA MET A 103 -4.82 9.40 20.54
C MET A 103 -5.83 10.08 19.60
N PRO A 104 -6.86 9.36 19.10
CA PRO A 104 -7.97 9.97 18.37
C PRO A 104 -8.63 11.10 19.17
N SER A 105 -9.30 12.03 18.48
CA SER A 105 -10.11 13.05 19.15
C SER A 105 -11.22 12.41 19.98
N ALA A 106 -11.63 13.06 21.07
CA ALA A 106 -12.66 12.54 21.98
C ALA A 106 -13.94 12.10 21.27
N SER A 107 -14.34 12.80 20.20
CA SER A 107 -15.51 12.49 19.37
C SER A 107 -15.44 11.16 18.59
N LYS A 108 -14.26 10.52 18.51
CA LYS A 108 -14.07 9.24 17.81
C LYS A 108 -14.27 8.04 18.72
N PHE A 109 -14.40 8.25 20.03
CA PHE A 109 -14.63 7.20 20.99
C PHE A 109 -16.13 6.94 21.16
N THR A 110 -16.50 5.68 21.11
CA THR A 110 -17.83 5.19 21.45
C THR A 110 -17.79 4.49 22.79
N ARG A 111 -18.81 4.74 23.63
CA ARG A 111 -18.96 4.02 24.90
C ARG A 111 -19.32 2.56 24.60
N ASP A 112 -18.50 1.66 25.09
CA ASP A 112 -18.74 0.23 25.19
C ASP A 112 -19.27 -0.05 26.61
N VAL A 113 -20.58 -0.21 26.69
CA VAL A 113 -21.35 -0.35 27.93
C VAL A 113 -21.19 -1.78 28.45
N ASN A 114 -20.80 -1.96 29.70
CA ASN A 114 -20.45 -3.27 30.29
C ASN A 114 -19.34 -4.01 29.53
N GLY A 115 -18.20 -3.34 29.25
CA GLY A 115 -17.16 -3.84 28.36
C GLY A 115 -16.93 -5.35 28.49
N ALA A 116 -16.94 -6.07 27.36
CA ALA A 116 -17.02 -7.54 27.25
C ALA A 116 -16.96 -8.30 28.59
N ASN A 117 -18.11 -8.81 29.05
CA ASN A 117 -18.30 -9.64 30.25
C ASN A 117 -18.60 -8.91 31.58
N GLY A 118 -19.32 -7.78 31.57
CA GLY A 118 -19.82 -7.16 32.80
C GLY A 118 -18.79 -6.33 33.57
N ASN A 119 -17.75 -5.85 32.87
CA ASN A 119 -16.74 -4.95 33.43
C ASN A 119 -17.19 -3.48 33.33
N VAL A 120 -16.47 -2.61 34.05
CA VAL A 120 -16.54 -1.14 33.95
C VAL A 120 -16.64 -0.70 32.49
N ASP A 121 -17.52 0.26 32.19
CA ASP A 121 -17.69 0.92 30.90
C ASP A 121 -16.33 1.32 30.33
N ARG A 122 -16.17 1.13 29.02
CA ARG A 122 -14.96 1.52 28.30
C ARG A 122 -15.31 2.47 27.19
N PHE A 123 -14.36 3.27 26.75
CA PHE A 123 -14.52 4.12 25.59
C PHE A 123 -13.55 3.64 24.53
N ILE A 124 -14.08 3.24 23.38
CA ILE A 124 -13.31 2.54 22.36
C ILE A 124 -13.31 3.35 21.07
N ALA A 125 -12.13 3.58 20.50
CA ALA A 125 -11.96 4.19 19.18
C ALA A 125 -11.10 3.30 18.27
N SER A 126 -11.58 3.04 17.06
CA SER A 126 -10.75 2.50 15.97
C SER A 126 -9.94 3.63 15.34
N HIS A 127 -8.69 3.40 14.96
CA HIS A 127 -7.89 4.38 14.23
C HIS A 127 -7.23 3.76 13.00
N TYR A 128 -6.93 4.61 12.01
CA TYR A 128 -6.23 4.21 10.80
C TYR A 128 -4.78 4.69 10.85
N VAL A 129 -3.90 3.89 10.29
CA VAL A 129 -2.47 4.19 10.10
C VAL A 129 -2.13 4.13 8.61
N PHE A 130 -1.07 4.81 8.21
CA PHE A 130 -0.61 4.73 6.83
C PHE A 130 0.02 3.38 6.51
N PRO A 131 -0.19 2.85 5.29
CA PRO A 131 0.57 1.71 4.80
C PRO A 131 2.09 2.00 4.73
N ASN A 132 2.90 0.99 5.01
CA ASN A 132 4.34 0.98 4.80
C ASN A 132 4.69 0.88 3.31
N GLY A 133 5.91 1.25 2.94
CA GLY A 133 6.44 1.13 1.57
C GLY A 133 6.02 2.27 0.65
N LEU A 134 5.38 3.33 1.18
CA LEU A 134 5.17 4.55 0.42
C LEU A 134 6.50 5.31 0.32
N THR A 135 7.27 5.06 -0.73
CA THR A 135 8.46 5.84 -1.09
C THR A 135 8.10 6.71 -2.29
N VAL A 136 8.16 8.04 -2.13
CA VAL A 136 8.08 8.97 -3.26
C VAL A 136 9.52 9.37 -3.59
N GLY A 137 10.16 8.65 -4.50
CA GLY A 137 11.59 8.80 -4.79
C GLY A 137 12.48 8.05 -3.78
N LEU A 138 13.68 8.58 -3.51
CA LEU A 138 14.65 8.03 -2.54
C LEU A 138 14.35 8.42 -1.08
N VAL A 139 13.27 9.16 -0.85
CA VAL A 139 12.86 9.59 0.49
C VAL A 139 11.71 8.67 0.91
N PRO A 140 11.88 7.82 1.95
CA PRO A 140 10.75 7.19 2.61
C PRO A 140 9.79 8.31 2.97
N VAL A 141 8.54 8.31 2.49
CA VAL A 141 7.62 9.43 2.74
C VAL A 141 7.56 9.61 4.25
N PRO A 142 8.25 10.61 4.83
CA PRO A 142 8.28 10.78 6.26
C PRO A 142 6.91 11.37 6.52
N TYR A 143 6.00 10.56 7.07
CA TYR A 143 4.72 10.96 7.63
C TYR A 143 4.30 12.38 7.20
N ASN A 144 3.76 12.55 5.98
CA ASN A 144 3.27 13.86 5.60
C ASN A 144 2.02 14.10 6.45
N PRO A 145 2.04 15.05 7.41
CA PRO A 145 0.91 15.27 8.30
C PRO A 145 -0.34 15.76 7.57
N LEU A 146 -0.21 16.15 6.29
CA LEU A 146 -1.34 16.50 5.43
C LEU A 146 -2.07 15.28 4.84
N HIS A 147 -1.49 14.08 4.88
CA HIS A 147 -2.16 12.89 4.36
C HIS A 147 -3.14 12.35 5.40
N ASP A 148 -4.36 12.01 4.98
CA ASP A 148 -5.39 11.44 5.85
C ASP A 148 -5.35 9.90 5.85
N SER A 149 -4.90 9.30 6.95
CA SER A 149 -4.77 7.83 7.08
C SER A 149 -6.11 7.10 6.95
N SER A 150 -7.22 7.78 7.23
CA SER A 150 -8.56 7.22 7.08
C SER A 150 -9.00 7.09 5.62
N LYS A 151 -8.35 7.80 4.69
CA LYS A 151 -8.54 7.67 3.24
C LYS A 151 -7.60 6.61 2.64
N GLY A 152 -6.47 6.34 3.28
CA GLY A 152 -5.50 5.33 2.87
C GLY A 152 -4.76 5.70 1.58
N VAL A 153 -4.44 4.67 0.79
CA VAL A 153 -3.71 4.80 -0.48
C VAL A 153 -4.48 4.13 -1.62
N SER A 154 -4.27 4.58 -2.85
CA SER A 154 -4.98 4.08 -4.02
C SER A 154 -4.08 3.92 -5.22
N CYS A 155 -4.40 2.96 -6.09
CA CYS A 155 -3.75 2.84 -7.37
C CYS A 155 -4.00 4.08 -8.23
N PRO A 156 -2.95 4.55 -8.94
CA PRO A 156 -3.09 5.65 -9.89
C PRO A 156 -4.09 5.33 -11.00
N SER A 157 -4.60 6.36 -11.66
CA SER A 157 -5.51 6.18 -12.80
C SER A 157 -4.87 5.31 -13.90
N GLY A 158 -5.65 4.40 -14.48
CA GLY A 158 -5.16 3.44 -15.48
C GLY A 158 -4.43 2.21 -14.91
N TYR A 159 -4.24 2.13 -13.57
CA TYR A 159 -3.69 0.96 -12.90
C TYR A 159 -4.79 0.17 -12.17
N SER A 160 -4.58 -1.14 -12.09
CA SER A 160 -5.39 -2.11 -11.36
C SER A 160 -4.71 -2.51 -10.07
N GLY A 161 -5.52 -2.86 -9.06
CA GLY A 161 -5.03 -3.31 -7.77
C GLY A 161 -4.87 -4.82 -7.72
N LEU A 162 -3.69 -5.29 -7.33
CA LEU A 162 -3.40 -6.68 -7.03
C LEU A 162 -3.27 -6.84 -5.51
N ALA A 163 -4.20 -7.55 -4.89
CA ALA A 163 -4.14 -7.84 -3.47
C ALA A 163 -2.94 -8.73 -3.14
N THR A 164 -2.27 -8.45 -2.03
CA THR A 164 -1.27 -9.34 -1.40
C THR A 164 -1.79 -9.78 -0.03
N ALA A 165 -1.04 -10.58 0.75
CA ALA A 165 -1.51 -11.04 2.07
C ALA A 165 -1.98 -9.88 2.97
N ASN A 166 -1.18 -8.81 3.11
CA ASN A 166 -1.49 -7.65 3.95
C ASN A 166 -1.36 -6.29 3.24
N GLY A 167 -1.45 -6.27 1.90
CA GLY A 167 -1.20 -5.05 1.13
C GLY A 167 -1.90 -4.99 -0.21
N ILE A 168 -1.47 -4.04 -1.04
CA ILE A 168 -1.83 -3.91 -2.44
C ILE A 168 -0.59 -3.56 -3.29
N ARG A 169 -0.60 -4.01 -4.53
CA ARG A 169 0.31 -3.60 -5.61
C ARG A 169 -0.50 -2.99 -6.73
N CYS A 170 0.03 -1.99 -7.43
CA CYS A 170 -0.65 -1.42 -8.59
C CYS A 170 0.08 -1.82 -9.85
N PHE A 171 -0.67 -2.37 -10.82
CA PHE A 171 -0.13 -2.81 -12.09
C PHE A 171 -1.01 -2.33 -13.25
N LYS A 172 -0.38 -2.13 -14.41
CA LYS A 172 -1.07 -1.96 -15.68
C LYS A 172 -0.69 -3.13 -16.57
N ALA A 173 -1.68 -3.90 -17.00
CA ALA A 173 -1.48 -4.95 -17.99
C ALA A 173 -1.58 -4.33 -19.39
N GLU A 174 -0.64 -4.66 -20.26
CA GLU A 174 -0.70 -4.35 -21.68
C GLU A 174 -1.38 -5.48 -22.46
N SER A 175 -1.69 -5.20 -23.73
CA SER A 175 -2.27 -6.20 -24.62
C SER A 175 -1.38 -7.44 -24.70
N PRO A 176 -1.96 -8.66 -24.62
CA PRO A 176 -1.19 -9.89 -24.77
C PRO A 176 -0.47 -9.95 -26.12
N LYS A 177 0.69 -10.60 -26.13
CA LYS A 177 1.45 -10.91 -27.35
C LYS A 177 1.60 -12.42 -27.49
N PRO A 178 1.52 -12.99 -28.70
CA PRO A 178 1.80 -14.41 -28.91
C PRO A 178 3.22 -14.79 -28.44
N ALA A 179 3.41 -16.05 -28.08
CA ALA A 179 4.74 -16.63 -27.90
C ALA A 179 5.48 -16.73 -29.24
N ASP A 180 6.80 -16.59 -29.18
CA ASP A 180 7.71 -16.56 -30.32
C ASP A 180 9.11 -17.03 -29.89
N CYS A 181 9.97 -17.32 -30.87
CA CYS A 181 11.35 -17.75 -30.67
C CYS A 181 12.34 -16.75 -31.28
N ASP A 182 13.58 -16.76 -30.78
CA ASP A 182 14.68 -16.12 -31.50
C ASP A 182 15.23 -17.08 -32.56
N PHE A 183 15.80 -16.54 -33.63
CA PHE A 183 16.67 -17.33 -34.51
C PHE A 183 17.86 -17.87 -33.71
N PRO A 184 18.31 -19.13 -33.91
CA PRO A 184 17.90 -20.11 -34.94
C PRO A 184 16.77 -21.08 -34.51
N TRP A 185 16.12 -20.84 -33.38
CA TRP A 185 15.13 -21.75 -32.81
C TRP A 185 13.83 -21.78 -33.62
N ARG A 186 13.22 -22.95 -33.73
CA ARG A 186 11.90 -23.15 -34.34
C ARG A 186 10.82 -23.14 -33.26
N PHE A 187 9.73 -22.42 -33.52
CA PHE A 187 8.57 -22.40 -32.64
C PHE A 187 7.73 -23.67 -32.83
N ILE A 188 7.47 -24.39 -31.74
CA ILE A 188 6.66 -25.59 -31.70
C ILE A 188 5.48 -25.33 -30.77
N MET A 189 4.29 -25.30 -31.36
CA MET A 189 3.04 -25.15 -30.63
C MET A 189 2.66 -26.47 -29.97
N ASN A 190 2.52 -26.47 -28.65
CA ASN A 190 2.12 -27.65 -27.91
C ASN A 190 0.60 -27.59 -27.70
N GLY A 191 -0.15 -28.23 -28.61
CA GLY A 191 -1.62 -28.05 -28.73
C GLY A 191 -2.48 -28.59 -27.58
N GLY A 192 -1.89 -29.07 -26.49
CA GLY A 192 -2.61 -29.55 -25.30
C GLY A 192 -2.94 -28.42 -24.34
N ALA A 193 -4.11 -28.49 -23.68
CA ALA A 193 -4.46 -27.52 -22.66
C ALA A 193 -3.51 -27.65 -21.46
N GLY A 194 -2.70 -26.61 -21.21
CA GLY A 194 -1.70 -26.60 -20.13
C GLY A 194 -0.30 -27.02 -20.56
N ASP A 195 -0.11 -27.40 -21.83
CA ASP A 195 1.22 -27.64 -22.38
C ASP A 195 1.81 -26.33 -22.89
N GLN A 196 2.95 -25.94 -22.33
CA GLN A 196 3.62 -24.70 -22.70
C GLN A 196 4.24 -24.81 -24.09
N ASP A 197 4.08 -23.81 -24.94
CA ASP A 197 4.78 -23.70 -26.22
C ASP A 197 6.30 -23.72 -26.03
N SER A 198 7.01 -24.28 -27.00
CA SER A 198 8.46 -24.50 -26.89
C SER A 198 9.22 -23.99 -28.11
N CYS A 199 10.47 -23.61 -27.89
CA CYS A 199 11.42 -23.33 -28.96
C CYS A 199 12.37 -24.51 -29.08
N GLN A 200 12.63 -25.02 -30.28
CA GLN A 200 13.50 -26.19 -30.48
C GLN A 200 14.54 -25.96 -31.58
N LEU A 201 15.76 -26.42 -31.35
CA LEU A 201 16.84 -26.44 -32.34
C LEU A 201 17.33 -27.88 -32.50
N GLY A 202 16.72 -28.62 -33.44
CA GLY A 202 16.95 -30.06 -33.54
C GLY A 202 16.19 -30.84 -32.46
N VAL A 203 16.70 -32.02 -32.08
CA VAL A 203 15.97 -32.98 -31.23
C VAL A 203 16.24 -32.80 -29.72
N LEU A 204 17.37 -32.21 -29.34
CA LEU A 204 17.83 -32.17 -27.95
C LEU A 204 17.92 -30.78 -27.35
N ASP A 205 17.93 -29.74 -28.18
CA ASP A 205 18.06 -28.38 -27.68
C ASP A 205 16.67 -27.75 -27.54
N ASN A 206 16.38 -27.24 -26.34
CA ASN A 206 15.20 -26.44 -26.03
C ASN A 206 15.60 -24.98 -25.78
N GLY A 207 14.95 -24.07 -26.49
CA GLY A 207 15.04 -22.64 -26.32
C GLY A 207 13.91 -22.10 -25.45
N VAL A 208 14.03 -20.83 -25.05
CA VAL A 208 13.03 -20.15 -24.22
C VAL A 208 12.07 -19.38 -25.13
N THR A 209 10.77 -19.58 -24.95
CA THR A 209 9.76 -18.74 -25.62
C THR A 209 9.78 -17.32 -25.06
N LYS A 210 9.45 -16.36 -25.92
CA LYS A 210 9.41 -14.93 -25.60
C LYS A 210 8.19 -14.28 -26.23
N PRO A 211 7.83 -13.06 -25.81
CA PRO A 211 6.79 -12.30 -26.50
C PRO A 211 7.17 -12.02 -27.95
N GLN A 212 6.20 -12.06 -28.86
CA GLN A 212 6.42 -11.74 -30.27
C GLN A 212 6.93 -10.30 -30.46
N GLY A 213 7.86 -10.12 -31.40
CA GLY A 213 8.37 -8.80 -31.78
C GLY A 213 9.40 -8.20 -30.81
N MET A 214 9.96 -9.00 -29.90
CA MET A 214 11.16 -8.65 -29.13
C MET A 214 12.21 -9.75 -29.24
N THR A 215 13.47 -9.46 -28.90
CA THR A 215 14.52 -10.48 -28.77
C THR A 215 14.56 -11.05 -27.35
N LYS A 216 15.18 -12.22 -27.15
CA LYS A 216 15.40 -12.79 -25.81
C LYS A 216 16.21 -11.86 -24.93
N ILE A 217 17.22 -11.20 -25.49
CA ILE A 217 18.04 -10.21 -24.77
C ILE A 217 17.15 -9.09 -24.24
N GLN A 218 16.23 -8.58 -25.07
CA GLN A 218 15.29 -7.54 -24.63
C GLN A 218 14.31 -8.07 -23.58
N HIS A 219 13.85 -9.32 -23.71
CA HIS A 219 12.95 -9.94 -22.73
C HIS A 219 13.63 -10.11 -21.37
N ASP A 220 14.87 -10.59 -21.36
CA ASP A 220 15.67 -10.74 -20.14
C ASP A 220 16.00 -9.38 -19.53
N PHE A 221 16.31 -8.37 -20.35
CA PHE A 221 16.53 -7.01 -19.89
C PHE A 221 15.29 -6.43 -19.21
N ASP A 222 14.11 -6.51 -19.84
CA ASP A 222 12.85 -6.07 -19.24
C ASP A 222 12.58 -6.75 -17.89
N ARG A 223 12.80 -8.06 -17.81
CA ARG A 223 12.64 -8.82 -16.56
C ARG A 223 13.64 -8.39 -15.48
N SER A 224 14.84 -7.95 -15.88
CA SER A 224 15.87 -7.50 -14.95
C SER A 224 15.57 -6.12 -14.34
N LEU A 225 14.72 -5.31 -14.96
CA LEU A 225 14.35 -3.98 -14.44
C LEU A 225 13.48 -4.06 -13.18
N GLY A 226 12.88 -5.22 -12.88
CA GLY A 226 12.08 -5.47 -11.69
C GLY A 226 10.70 -4.82 -11.71
N ASN A 227 10.53 -3.63 -12.31
CA ASN A 227 9.26 -2.91 -12.45
C ASN A 227 8.35 -3.43 -13.57
N ILE A 228 8.83 -4.40 -14.33
CA ILE A 228 8.10 -5.07 -15.40
C ILE A 228 8.09 -6.57 -15.11
N SER A 229 6.92 -7.19 -15.20
CA SER A 229 6.79 -8.63 -15.27
C SER A 229 6.18 -9.04 -16.60
N TRP A 230 6.80 -10.03 -17.23
CA TRP A 230 6.23 -10.74 -18.36
C TRP A 230 5.63 -12.05 -17.84
N ILE A 231 4.32 -12.19 -17.99
CA ILE A 231 3.58 -13.36 -17.51
C ILE A 231 3.17 -14.20 -18.70
N LEU A 232 3.61 -15.45 -18.69
CA LEU A 232 3.19 -16.46 -19.65
C LEU A 232 1.83 -17.02 -19.23
N ASN A 233 0.83 -16.85 -20.10
CA ASN A 233 -0.47 -17.46 -19.98
C ASN A 233 -0.51 -18.66 -20.92
N ILE A 234 -0.45 -19.85 -20.34
CA ILE A 234 -0.53 -21.10 -21.10
C ILE A 234 -1.98 -21.32 -21.54
N LYS A 235 -2.21 -21.54 -22.83
CA LYS A 235 -3.54 -21.67 -23.42
C LYS A 235 -3.64 -22.90 -24.32
N ALA A 236 -4.87 -23.35 -24.59
CA ALA A 236 -5.11 -24.27 -25.69
C ALA A 236 -4.87 -23.52 -27.02
N GLY A 237 -3.80 -23.87 -27.73
CA GLY A 237 -3.34 -23.15 -28.91
C GLY A 237 -2.03 -22.43 -28.65
N ASN A 238 -1.89 -21.17 -29.09
CA ASN A 238 -0.69 -20.39 -28.83
C ASN A 238 -0.73 -19.80 -27.42
N ASP A 239 0.38 -19.97 -26.70
CA ASP A 239 0.67 -19.26 -25.48
C ASP A 239 0.74 -17.75 -25.72
N GLU A 240 0.36 -17.00 -24.69
CA GLU A 240 0.40 -15.54 -24.72
C GLU A 240 1.24 -14.99 -23.56
N TRP A 241 2.03 -13.98 -23.88
CA TRP A 241 2.75 -13.18 -22.91
C TRP A 241 2.01 -11.87 -22.62
N VAL A 242 1.76 -11.60 -21.34
CA VAL A 242 1.19 -10.33 -20.87
C VAL A 242 2.25 -9.55 -20.14
N ARG A 243 2.55 -8.34 -20.65
CA ARG A 243 3.42 -7.39 -19.96
C ARG A 243 2.64 -6.68 -18.87
N ARG A 244 3.14 -6.72 -17.63
CA ARG A 244 2.65 -5.93 -16.50
C ARG A 244 3.70 -4.92 -16.09
N VAL A 245 3.29 -3.67 -15.97
CA VAL A 245 4.12 -2.58 -15.44
C VAL A 245 3.61 -2.21 -14.06
N TYR A 246 4.50 -2.16 -13.07
CA TYR A 246 4.16 -1.87 -11.68
C TYR A 246 4.43 -0.42 -11.31
N LYS A 247 3.61 0.12 -10.40
CA LYS A 247 3.75 1.47 -9.85
C LYS A 247 3.35 1.49 -8.38
N TYR A 248 3.94 2.38 -7.58
CA TYR A 248 3.53 2.60 -6.21
C TYR A 248 2.11 3.20 -6.14
N PRO A 249 1.26 2.74 -5.19
CA PRO A 249 0.03 3.43 -4.80
C PRO A 249 0.29 4.87 -4.34
N GLU A 250 -0.67 5.75 -4.54
CA GLU A 250 -0.61 7.17 -4.17
C GLU A 250 -1.52 7.44 -2.96
N SER A 251 -1.10 8.33 -2.06
CA SER A 251 -1.92 8.77 -0.93
C SER A 251 -3.13 9.57 -1.41
N LYS A 252 -4.30 9.31 -0.85
CA LYS A 252 -5.48 10.15 -1.11
C LYS A 252 -5.45 11.39 -0.23
N SER A 253 -5.51 12.56 -0.86
CA SER A 253 -5.72 13.84 -0.19
C SER A 253 -7.14 14.00 0.32
#